data_AF-A0A8J5H9R9-F1
#
_entry.id   AF-A0A8J5H9R9-F1
#
_cell.length_a   1.000
_cell.length_b   1.000
_cell.length_c   1.000
_cell.angle_alpha   90.00
_cell.angle_beta   90.00
_cell.angle_gamma   90.00
#
_symmetry.space_group_name_H-M   'P 1'
#
loop_
_entity.id
_entity.type
_entity.pdbx_description
1 polymer ?
#
loop_
_entity_poly.entity_id
_entity_poly.type
_entity_poly.pdbx_seq_one_letter_code
_entity_poly.pdbx_strand_id
1 'polypeptide(L)'
;MLVSSEEVAHSYFLHNPSVIMMQVLTPSGLMSGELWSESAQSWIVQSCMPMDRCDRDTSDGCVRTTALDCSNDTDGFFRKNSVKLPDTSSSSSSVNRSMSLEECQTWCLKNCSCTGYTASNISSSGTGRGRGCIIWTSDLADIRYFDDTSYQDMYVRLAAADLAAATEPNAHNGRSRVTVIVLAVSFVSTFLLAGVVGSVWLSKKRSKSDTDEASQATGEDFDLPLFDLSTIAEATANFSVGNKLGEGGFGPVYMMKLPSSLWFTSMPK
;
A
#
# COMPACT_ATOMS: atom_id res chain seq x y z
N MET A 1 -3.02 10.71 30.91
CA MET A 1 -4.24 10.33 31.65
C MET A 1 -3.87 10.16 33.11
N LEU A 2 -4.50 10.92 33.99
CA LEU A 2 -4.39 10.78 35.44
C LEU A 2 -5.61 9.97 35.89
N VAL A 3 -5.36 8.85 36.55
CA VAL A 3 -6.40 7.97 37.09
C VAL A 3 -6.11 7.81 38.57
N SER A 4 -6.98 8.38 39.41
CA SER A 4 -6.98 8.20 40.86
C SER A 4 -8.31 7.57 41.30
N SER A 5 -8.44 7.29 42.59
CA SER A 5 -9.73 6.86 43.17
C SER A 5 -10.79 7.96 43.15
N GLU A 6 -10.39 9.23 42.96
CA GLU A 6 -11.26 10.40 43.05
C GLU A 6 -11.50 11.08 41.70
N GLU A 7 -10.55 10.96 40.76
CA GLU A 7 -10.59 11.67 39.49
C GLU A 7 -10.06 10.79 38.34
N VAL A 8 -10.77 10.84 37.21
CA VAL A 8 -10.27 10.33 35.93
C VAL A 8 -10.21 11.51 34.98
N ALA A 9 -9.01 12.00 34.73
CA ALA A 9 -8.78 13.19 33.92
C ALA A 9 -7.71 12.97 32.86
N HIS A 10 -7.87 13.69 31.75
CA HIS A 10 -6.83 13.81 30.75
C HIS A 10 -6.22 15.22 30.84
N SER A 11 -4.96 15.29 31.25
CA SER A 11 -4.17 16.52 31.22
C SER A 11 -3.05 16.42 30.19
N TYR A 12 -2.75 17.55 29.56
CA TYR A 12 -1.59 17.69 28.68
C TYR A 12 -0.77 18.88 29.15
N PHE A 13 0.56 18.79 28.98
CA PHE A 13 1.49 19.88 29.24
C PHE A 13 2.24 20.19 27.96
N LEU A 14 2.40 21.47 27.68
CA LEU A 14 3.21 21.91 26.56
C LEU A 14 4.68 21.83 26.94
N HIS A 15 5.47 21.10 26.15
CA HIS A 15 6.92 21.04 26.34
C HIS A 15 7.58 22.41 26.18
N ASN A 16 7.03 23.25 25.30
CA ASN A 16 7.44 24.62 25.10
C ASN A 16 6.31 25.56 25.56
N PRO A 17 6.49 26.33 26.65
CA PRO A 17 5.45 27.20 27.18
C PRO A 17 5.13 28.40 26.28
N SER A 18 5.99 28.72 25.31
CA SER A 18 5.74 29.77 24.32
C SER A 18 4.76 29.34 23.23
N VAL A 19 4.47 28.04 23.13
CA VAL A 19 3.44 27.52 22.23
C VAL A 19 2.09 27.70 22.91
N ILE A 20 1.07 28.12 22.16
CA ILE A 20 -0.30 28.21 22.66
C ILE A 20 -1.15 27.20 21.89
N MET A 21 -1.78 26.29 22.63
CA MET A 21 -2.63 25.24 22.07
C MET A 21 -3.89 25.09 22.89
N MET A 22 -5.04 24.95 22.23
CA MET A 22 -6.35 24.83 22.86
C MET A 22 -7.16 23.71 22.22
N GLN A 23 -8.03 23.08 23.02
CA GLN A 23 -9.08 22.19 22.52
C GLN A 23 -10.40 22.96 22.46
N VAL A 24 -11.04 22.96 21.30
CA VAL A 24 -12.32 23.67 21.06
C VAL A 24 -13.40 22.65 20.74
N LEU A 25 -14.48 22.65 21.52
CA LEU A 25 -15.70 21.91 21.21
C LEU A 25 -16.77 22.89 20.73
N THR A 26 -17.17 22.74 19.47
CA THR A 26 -18.19 23.59 18.85
C THR A 26 -19.60 23.12 19.25
N PRO A 27 -20.62 24.01 19.18
CA PRO A 27 -22.02 23.62 19.44
C PRO A 27 -22.57 22.52 18.51
N SER A 28 -21.97 22.36 17.32
CA SER A 28 -22.30 21.27 16.38
C SER A 28 -21.65 19.94 16.76
N GLY A 29 -20.89 19.87 17.85
CA GLY A 29 -20.25 18.65 18.36
C GLY A 29 -18.93 18.32 17.70
N LEU A 30 -18.34 19.22 16.90
CA LEU A 30 -16.98 19.05 16.38
C LEU A 30 -15.97 19.47 17.43
N MET A 31 -15.04 18.57 17.75
CA MET A 31 -13.88 18.85 18.59
C MET A 31 -12.68 19.15 17.69
N SER A 32 -11.86 20.12 18.05
CA SER A 32 -10.62 20.41 17.34
C SER A 32 -9.50 20.79 18.29
N GLY A 33 -8.27 20.41 17.93
CA GLY A 33 -7.05 20.91 18.55
C GLY A 33 -6.49 22.04 17.70
N GLU A 34 -6.37 23.22 18.27
CA GLU A 34 -5.91 24.43 17.57
C GLU A 34 -4.57 24.90 18.15
N LEU A 35 -3.65 25.26 17.26
CA LEU A 35 -2.32 25.76 17.55
C LEU A 35 -2.19 27.21 17.09
N TRP A 36 -1.77 28.12 17.96
CA TRP A 36 -1.50 29.50 17.57
C TRP A 36 -0.22 29.59 16.73
N SER A 37 -0.30 30.21 15.56
CA SER A 37 0.84 30.49 14.70
C SER A 37 1.18 31.97 14.75
N GLU A 38 2.35 32.29 15.32
CA GLU A 38 2.86 33.67 15.32
C GLU A 38 3.17 34.17 13.91
N SER A 39 3.66 33.31 13.01
CA SER A 39 3.96 33.71 11.63
C SER A 39 2.71 34.02 10.82
N ALA A 40 1.62 33.29 11.04
CA ALA A 40 0.35 33.47 10.34
C ALA A 40 -0.63 34.37 11.11
N GLN A 41 -0.31 34.78 12.34
CA GLN A 41 -1.19 35.51 13.27
C GLN A 41 -2.60 34.90 13.34
N SER A 42 -2.68 33.56 13.39
CA SER A 42 -3.94 32.83 13.32
C SER A 42 -3.85 31.45 13.99
N TRP A 43 -5.02 30.90 14.31
CA TRP A 43 -5.16 29.54 14.80
C TRP A 43 -5.12 28.55 13.64
N ILE A 44 -4.21 27.59 13.74
CA ILE A 44 -4.09 26.48 12.80
C ILE A 44 -4.75 25.25 13.45
N VAL A 45 -5.73 24.67 12.75
CA VAL A 45 -6.34 23.40 13.17
C VAL A 45 -5.32 22.28 12.98
N GLN A 46 -4.85 21.71 14.08
CA GLN A 46 -3.91 20.59 14.08
C GLN A 46 -4.65 19.25 13.99
N SER A 47 -5.83 19.15 14.62
CA SER A 47 -6.67 17.96 14.58
C SER A 47 -8.14 18.33 14.66
N CYS A 48 -9.00 17.50 14.08
CA CYS A 48 -10.45 17.61 14.19
C CYS A 48 -11.03 16.23 14.47
N MET A 49 -12.12 16.16 15.23
CA MET A 49 -12.89 14.95 15.47
C MET A 49 -14.37 15.29 15.38
N PRO A 50 -15.19 14.47 14.72
CA PRO A 50 -14.85 13.39 13.80
C PRO A 50 -13.97 13.82 12.59
N MET A 51 -12.99 13.01 12.21
CA MET A 51 -12.15 13.23 11.02
C MET A 51 -12.86 12.83 9.72
N ASP A 52 -13.64 11.75 9.77
CA ASP A 52 -14.28 11.20 8.58
C ASP A 52 -15.70 10.69 8.85
N ARG A 53 -16.32 10.10 7.83
CA ARG A 53 -17.64 9.48 7.96
C ARG A 53 -17.58 8.16 8.74
N CYS A 54 -16.43 7.48 8.79
CA CYS A 54 -16.23 6.25 9.55
C CYS A 54 -16.25 6.52 11.06
N ASP A 55 -15.85 7.73 11.48
CA ASP A 55 -16.64 8.61 12.34
C ASP A 55 -17.90 8.07 13.04
N ARG A 56 -18.88 7.82 12.18
CA ARG A 56 -20.29 7.70 12.51
C ARG A 56 -20.75 6.37 11.95
N ASP A 57 -20.99 5.40 12.82
CA ASP A 57 -21.56 4.14 12.40
C ASP A 57 -22.99 4.36 11.87
N THR A 58 -23.24 3.89 10.66
CA THR A 58 -24.54 3.97 9.98
C THR A 58 -24.93 2.61 9.40
N SER A 59 -24.25 1.54 9.80
CA SER A 59 -24.51 0.18 9.33
C SER A 59 -25.48 -0.57 10.25
N ASP A 60 -26.20 -1.54 9.69
CA ASP A 60 -27.03 -2.48 10.46
C ASP A 60 -26.21 -3.57 11.18
N GLY A 61 -24.88 -3.49 11.10
CA GLY A 61 -23.95 -4.44 11.71
C GLY A 61 -23.83 -5.78 10.97
N CYS A 62 -23.31 -6.78 11.68
CA CYS A 62 -23.14 -8.14 11.18
C CYS A 62 -23.36 -9.18 12.30
N VAL A 63 -23.72 -10.40 11.90
CA VAL A 63 -23.91 -11.54 12.80
C VAL A 63 -22.95 -12.67 12.44
N ARG A 64 -22.67 -13.54 13.40
CA ARG A 64 -21.82 -14.72 13.16
C ARG A 64 -22.47 -15.65 12.13
N THR A 65 -21.67 -16.15 11.19
CA THR A 65 -22.11 -17.15 10.22
C THR A 65 -22.39 -18.49 10.90
N THR A 66 -21.45 -18.93 11.74
CA THR A 66 -21.57 -20.17 12.51
C THR A 66 -21.84 -19.85 13.97
N ALA A 67 -22.83 -20.51 14.55
CA ALA A 67 -23.13 -20.38 15.99
C ALA A 67 -21.95 -20.90 16.83
N LEU A 68 -21.71 -20.24 17.97
CA LEU A 68 -20.70 -20.67 18.94
C LEU A 68 -21.11 -22.00 19.57
N ASP A 69 -20.12 -22.84 19.87
CA ASP A 69 -20.28 -24.12 20.53
C ASP A 69 -19.54 -24.12 21.87
N CYS A 70 -20.02 -23.22 22.74
CA CYS A 70 -19.46 -23.03 24.08
C CYS A 70 -19.58 -24.29 24.95
N SER A 71 -20.63 -25.10 24.77
CA SER A 71 -20.87 -26.27 25.62
C SER A 71 -19.83 -27.38 25.45
N ASN A 72 -19.22 -27.48 24.27
CA ASN A 72 -18.18 -28.47 24.00
C ASN A 72 -16.76 -27.89 24.06
N ASP A 73 -16.61 -26.63 24.48
CA ASP A 73 -15.32 -25.91 24.55
C ASP A 73 -14.53 -25.93 23.22
N THR A 74 -15.22 -25.92 22.07
CA THR A 74 -14.59 -25.98 20.74
C THR A 74 -14.31 -24.59 20.16
N ASP A 75 -14.96 -23.54 20.70
CA ASP A 75 -14.73 -22.16 20.29
C ASP A 75 -13.25 -21.75 20.44
N GLY A 76 -12.84 -20.80 19.61
CA GLY A 76 -11.54 -20.17 19.74
C GLY A 76 -11.58 -18.69 19.43
N PHE A 77 -10.41 -18.12 19.16
CA PHE A 77 -10.29 -16.69 18.90
C PHE A 77 -9.58 -16.39 17.61
N PHE A 78 -10.18 -15.48 16.85
CA PHE A 78 -9.54 -14.85 15.71
C PHE A 78 -8.87 -13.56 16.17
N ARG A 79 -7.56 -13.46 15.95
CA ARG A 79 -6.80 -12.25 16.22
C ARG A 79 -7.00 -11.25 15.09
N LYS A 80 -7.54 -10.08 15.42
CA LYS A 80 -7.65 -8.95 14.52
C LYS A 80 -6.67 -7.86 14.94
N ASN A 81 -5.74 -7.53 14.05
CA ASN A 81 -4.68 -6.58 14.35
C ASN A 81 -5.14 -5.13 14.13
N SER A 82 -4.50 -4.21 14.84
CA SER A 82 -4.59 -2.76 14.61
C SER A 82 -6.02 -2.21 14.57
N VAL A 83 -6.73 -2.36 15.70
CA VAL A 83 -8.12 -1.88 15.82
C VAL A 83 -8.26 -0.69 16.77
N LYS A 84 -9.22 0.19 16.47
CA LYS A 84 -9.93 0.94 17.52
C LYS A 84 -10.77 -0.07 18.28
N LEU A 85 -10.54 -0.16 19.59
CA LEU A 85 -11.28 -1.09 20.44
C LEU A 85 -12.78 -0.76 20.41
N PRO A 86 -13.65 -1.79 20.47
CA PRO A 86 -15.08 -1.59 20.58
C PRO A 86 -15.46 -0.78 21.83
N ASP A 87 -16.68 -0.24 21.83
CA ASP A 87 -17.22 0.49 22.99
C ASP A 87 -16.96 -0.27 24.31
N THR A 88 -16.32 0.41 25.26
CA THR A 88 -15.94 -0.12 26.57
C THR A 88 -16.83 0.41 27.69
N SER A 89 -18.10 0.74 27.40
CA SER A 89 -19.09 1.01 28.43
C SER A 89 -19.20 -0.15 29.43
N SER A 90 -19.61 0.16 30.66
CA SER A 90 -19.78 -0.85 31.72
C SER A 90 -20.87 -1.89 31.40
N SER A 91 -21.79 -1.55 30.48
CA SER A 91 -22.81 -2.45 29.96
C SER A 91 -22.27 -3.48 28.96
N SER A 92 -21.19 -3.14 28.23
CA SER A 92 -20.66 -3.98 27.14
C SER A 92 -19.39 -4.72 27.54
N SER A 93 -18.64 -4.21 28.53
CA SER A 93 -17.29 -4.66 28.83
C SER A 93 -16.92 -4.66 30.31
N SER A 94 -15.87 -5.42 30.65
CA SER A 94 -15.26 -5.48 31.97
C SER A 94 -13.75 -5.33 31.88
N VAL A 95 -13.16 -4.52 32.76
CA VAL A 95 -11.73 -4.21 32.77
C VAL A 95 -11.06 -4.75 34.03
N ASN A 96 -10.00 -5.54 33.87
CA ASN A 96 -9.19 -6.04 34.97
C ASN A 96 -7.69 -5.85 34.68
N ARG A 97 -7.07 -4.87 35.33
CA ARG A 97 -5.65 -4.51 35.10
C ARG A 97 -4.64 -5.50 35.68
N SER A 98 -5.08 -6.38 36.58
CA SER A 98 -4.21 -7.37 37.24
C SER A 98 -4.07 -8.66 36.45
N MET A 99 -5.07 -8.98 35.61
CA MET A 99 -5.08 -10.19 34.78
C MET A 99 -4.07 -10.13 33.64
N SER A 100 -3.52 -11.28 33.28
CA SER A 100 -2.75 -11.49 32.06
C SER A 100 -3.65 -11.75 30.85
N LEU A 101 -3.09 -11.61 29.65
CA LEU A 101 -3.82 -11.87 28.40
C LEU A 101 -4.25 -13.34 28.29
N GLU A 102 -3.46 -14.28 28.79
CA GLU A 102 -3.78 -15.71 28.81
C GLU A 102 -4.91 -16.03 29.81
N GLU A 103 -4.95 -15.33 30.94
CA GLU A 103 -6.07 -15.41 31.88
C GLU A 103 -7.34 -14.80 31.27
N CYS A 104 -7.24 -13.72 30.48
CA CYS A 104 -8.39 -13.20 29.70
C CYS A 104 -8.97 -14.27 28.79
N GLN A 105 -8.10 -14.93 28.02
CA GLN A 105 -8.51 -15.97 27.07
C GLN A 105 -9.24 -17.10 27.78
N THR A 106 -8.66 -17.59 28.88
CA THR A 106 -9.22 -18.68 29.67
C THR A 106 -10.56 -18.30 30.29
N TRP A 107 -10.68 -17.08 30.81
CA TRP A 107 -11.93 -16.57 31.36
C TRP A 107 -13.01 -16.45 30.28
N CYS A 108 -12.64 -15.90 29.12
CA CYS A 108 -13.56 -15.68 28.02
C CYS A 108 -14.09 -16.98 27.45
N LEU A 109 -13.27 -18.03 27.31
CA LEU A 109 -13.74 -19.36 26.87
C LEU A 109 -14.82 -19.92 27.81
N LYS A 110 -14.56 -19.84 29.12
CA LYS A 110 -15.48 -20.34 30.17
C LYS A 110 -16.77 -19.54 30.29
N ASN A 111 -16.79 -18.30 29.82
CA ASN A 111 -17.98 -17.46 29.85
C ASN A 111 -18.64 -17.43 28.46
N CYS A 112 -19.74 -18.17 28.29
CA CYS A 112 -20.43 -18.28 26.99
C CYS A 112 -21.00 -16.96 26.46
N SER A 113 -21.16 -15.94 27.30
CA SER A 113 -21.57 -14.59 26.86
C SER A 113 -20.39 -13.77 26.33
N CYS A 114 -19.14 -14.20 26.54
CA CYS A 114 -17.97 -13.46 26.09
C CYS A 114 -17.87 -13.45 24.56
N THR A 115 -17.77 -12.26 23.98
CA THR A 115 -17.69 -12.05 22.52
C THR A 115 -16.26 -11.77 22.04
N GLY A 116 -15.39 -11.30 22.93
CA GLY A 116 -13.97 -11.07 22.64
C GLY A 116 -13.21 -10.46 23.81
N TYR A 117 -11.89 -10.34 23.66
CA TYR A 117 -11.02 -9.73 24.67
C TYR A 117 -9.80 -9.04 24.06
N THR A 118 -9.12 -8.23 24.87
CA THR A 118 -7.82 -7.62 24.54
C THR A 118 -7.04 -7.28 25.83
N ALA A 119 -5.78 -6.88 25.69
CA ALA A 119 -5.01 -6.32 26.79
C ALA A 119 -5.56 -4.95 27.23
N SER A 120 -5.42 -4.55 28.49
CA SER A 120 -5.79 -3.17 28.88
C SER A 120 -4.65 -2.16 28.71
N ASN A 121 -3.42 -2.67 28.56
CA ASN A 121 -2.22 -1.87 28.43
C ASN A 121 -1.21 -2.55 27.47
N ILE A 122 -0.79 -1.81 26.46
CA ILE A 122 0.17 -2.22 25.43
C ILE A 122 1.58 -1.62 25.63
N SER A 123 1.82 -0.89 26.73
CA SER A 123 3.09 -0.19 27.01
C SER A 123 4.29 -1.13 27.21
N SER A 124 4.10 -2.45 27.19
CA SER A 124 5.13 -3.49 27.26
C SER A 124 5.55 -4.01 25.87
N SER A 125 5.61 -3.12 24.86
CA SER A 125 5.97 -3.44 23.47
C SER A 125 7.39 -4.01 23.27
N GLY A 126 8.16 -4.24 24.33
CA GLY A 126 9.45 -4.94 24.29
C GLY A 126 9.40 -6.44 24.62
N THR A 127 8.35 -6.96 25.27
CA THR A 127 8.28 -8.38 25.70
C THR A 127 7.16 -9.18 25.02
N GLY A 128 6.36 -8.53 24.17
CA GLY A 128 5.23 -9.16 23.48
C GLY A 128 4.08 -9.59 24.40
N ARG A 129 4.14 -9.26 25.69
CA ARG A 129 3.12 -9.64 26.68
C ARG A 129 2.33 -8.40 27.10
N GLY A 130 1.18 -8.17 26.48
CA GLY A 130 0.22 -7.16 26.91
C GLY A 130 -0.25 -7.42 28.35
N ARG A 131 -0.53 -6.36 29.12
CA ARG A 131 -0.87 -6.46 30.55
C ARG A 131 -2.29 -5.95 30.82
N GLY A 132 -2.97 -6.60 31.76
CA GLY A 132 -4.35 -6.34 32.08
C GLY A 132 -5.29 -6.82 30.97
N CYS A 133 -6.59 -6.67 31.20
CA CYS A 133 -7.63 -7.36 30.47
C CYS A 133 -8.82 -6.45 30.21
N ILE A 134 -9.33 -6.45 28.99
CA ILE A 134 -10.64 -5.93 28.64
C ILE A 134 -11.40 -7.07 27.99
N ILE A 135 -12.59 -7.38 28.50
CA ILE A 135 -13.45 -8.45 27.99
C ILE A 135 -14.80 -7.86 27.62
N TRP A 136 -15.34 -8.23 26.48
CA TRP A 136 -16.69 -7.87 26.04
C TRP A 136 -17.64 -9.05 26.19
N THR A 137 -18.87 -8.77 26.62
CA THR A 137 -19.95 -9.76 26.79
C THR A 137 -21.22 -9.40 26.00
N SER A 138 -21.09 -8.43 25.10
CA SER A 138 -22.15 -7.87 24.26
C SER A 138 -21.65 -7.80 22.81
N ASP A 139 -22.53 -7.38 21.91
CA ASP A 139 -22.17 -7.00 20.55
C ASP A 139 -21.02 -5.99 20.54
N LEU A 140 -20.11 -6.18 19.58
CA LEU A 140 -18.92 -5.38 19.43
C LEU A 140 -19.23 -4.21 18.49
N ALA A 141 -19.44 -3.02 19.04
CA ALA A 141 -19.79 -1.81 18.29
C ALA A 141 -18.63 -0.80 18.27
N ASP A 142 -18.65 0.12 17.30
CA ASP A 142 -17.65 1.20 17.15
C ASP A 142 -16.20 0.70 16.96
N ILE A 143 -16.05 -0.46 16.30
CA ILE A 143 -14.74 -0.99 15.91
C ILE A 143 -14.26 -0.31 14.62
N ARG A 144 -12.97 0.00 14.55
CA ARG A 144 -12.31 0.41 13.29
C ARG A 144 -11.02 -0.32 13.04
N TYR A 145 -10.66 -0.39 11.78
CA TYR A 145 -9.43 -1.00 11.31
C TYR A 145 -8.47 0.07 10.81
N PHE A 146 -7.21 -0.06 11.17
CA PHE A 146 -6.15 0.78 10.67
C PHE A 146 -5.07 -0.10 10.05
N ASP A 147 -4.48 0.36 8.96
CA ASP A 147 -3.32 -0.29 8.34
C ASP A 147 -2.02 -0.01 9.13
N ASP A 148 -2.08 0.86 10.14
CA ASP A 148 -0.97 1.24 11.01
C ASP A 148 -0.86 0.29 12.22
N THR A 149 0.37 -0.15 12.53
CA THR A 149 0.71 -0.95 13.71
C THR A 149 0.57 -0.22 15.05
N SER A 150 0.25 1.08 15.02
CA SER A 150 0.10 1.92 16.22
C SER A 150 -1.17 1.61 17.04
N TYR A 151 -2.07 0.78 16.51
CA TYR A 151 -3.31 0.38 17.17
C TYR A 151 -3.22 -1.00 17.81
N GLN A 152 -4.16 -1.28 18.70
CA GLN A 152 -4.14 -2.48 19.52
C GLN A 152 -4.81 -3.67 18.83
N ASP A 153 -4.33 -4.88 19.10
CA ASP A 153 -4.98 -6.10 18.62
C ASP A 153 -6.17 -6.49 19.51
N MET A 154 -7.21 -7.09 18.93
CA MET A 154 -8.31 -7.70 19.66
C MET A 154 -8.50 -9.17 19.24
N TYR A 155 -9.08 -9.95 20.15
CA TYR A 155 -9.35 -11.37 19.95
C TYR A 155 -10.86 -11.59 19.95
N VAL A 156 -11.43 -11.93 18.79
CA VAL A 156 -12.88 -12.14 18.61
C VAL A 156 -13.21 -13.61 18.73
N ARG A 157 -14.20 -13.97 19.57
CA ARG A 157 -14.63 -15.36 19.75
C ARG A 157 -15.39 -15.86 18.52
N LEU A 158 -14.93 -16.97 17.94
CA LEU A 158 -15.52 -17.63 16.77
C LEU A 158 -15.63 -19.15 16.99
N ALA A 159 -16.55 -19.77 16.25
CA ALA A 159 -16.69 -21.23 16.21
C ALA A 159 -15.47 -21.89 15.53
N ALA A 160 -15.17 -23.13 15.91
CA ALA A 160 -14.04 -23.89 15.36
C ALA A 160 -14.05 -23.97 13.81
N ALA A 161 -15.23 -24.12 13.21
CA ALA A 161 -15.38 -24.22 11.75
C ALA A 161 -14.93 -22.94 11.03
N ASP A 162 -15.26 -21.76 11.58
CA ASP A 162 -14.89 -20.47 11.00
C ASP A 162 -13.37 -20.22 11.15
N LEU A 163 -12.77 -20.67 12.25
CA LEU A 163 -11.33 -20.59 12.47
C LEU A 163 -10.54 -21.51 11.51
N ALA A 164 -11.06 -22.72 11.28
CA ALA A 164 -10.49 -23.63 10.29
C ALA A 164 -10.55 -23.01 8.89
N ALA A 165 -11.70 -22.47 8.50
CA ALA A 165 -11.88 -21.80 7.21
C ALA A 165 -10.99 -20.55 7.03
N ALA A 166 -10.71 -19.81 8.11
CA ALA A 166 -9.80 -18.67 8.08
C ALA A 166 -8.32 -19.07 7.92
N THR A 167 -7.96 -20.29 8.32
CA THR A 167 -6.59 -20.83 8.22
C THR A 167 -6.35 -21.56 6.91
N GLU A 168 -7.41 -22.10 6.30
CA GLU A 168 -7.35 -22.63 4.95
C GLU A 168 -6.92 -21.51 4.00
N PRO A 169 -5.76 -21.63 3.32
CA PRO A 169 -5.41 -20.70 2.28
C PRO A 169 -6.50 -20.83 1.24
N ASN A 170 -7.34 -19.81 1.12
CA ASN A 170 -8.23 -19.67 -0.01
C ASN A 170 -7.38 -19.87 -1.28
N ALA A 171 -7.46 -21.06 -1.86
CA ALA A 171 -7.10 -21.36 -3.22
C ALA A 171 -8.14 -20.70 -4.17
N HIS A 172 -8.62 -19.51 -3.82
CA HIS A 172 -9.23 -18.61 -4.76
C HIS A 172 -8.10 -17.97 -5.55
N ASN A 173 -7.59 -18.76 -6.51
CA ASN A 173 -7.05 -18.40 -7.82
C ASN A 173 -6.65 -16.93 -8.04
N GLY A 174 -5.83 -16.40 -7.12
CA GLY A 174 -5.20 -15.09 -7.18
C GLY A 174 -3.69 -15.22 -7.34
N ARG A 175 -3.21 -16.42 -7.69
CA ARG A 175 -1.83 -16.69 -8.11
C ARG A 175 -1.65 -16.16 -9.53
N SER A 176 -1.78 -14.85 -9.59
CA SER A 176 -1.11 -13.92 -10.48
C SER A 176 -1.09 -14.34 -11.94
N ARG A 177 -1.99 -13.72 -12.72
CA ARG A 177 -1.80 -13.55 -14.17
C ARG A 177 -0.37 -13.10 -14.47
N VAL A 178 0.30 -12.38 -13.57
CA VAL A 178 1.72 -11.99 -13.70
C VAL A 178 2.66 -13.19 -13.63
N THR A 179 2.45 -14.22 -12.80
CA THR A 179 3.32 -15.41 -12.79
C THR A 179 3.20 -16.20 -14.10
N VAL A 180 1.99 -16.35 -14.63
CA VAL A 180 1.78 -17.00 -15.95
C VAL A 180 2.41 -16.16 -17.07
N ILE A 181 2.24 -14.83 -17.04
CA ILE A 181 2.85 -13.91 -18.03
C ILE A 181 4.38 -13.95 -17.95
N VAL A 182 4.97 -13.93 -16.75
CA VAL A 182 6.43 -13.97 -16.57
C VAL A 182 7.01 -15.29 -17.08
N LEU A 183 6.34 -16.42 -16.83
CA LEU A 183 6.78 -17.71 -17.35
C LEU A 183 6.66 -17.76 -18.88
N ALA A 184 5.56 -17.27 -19.46
CA ALA A 184 5.37 -17.20 -20.90
C ALA A 184 6.39 -16.28 -21.59
N VAL A 185 6.64 -15.09 -21.06
CA VAL A 185 7.63 -14.13 -21.59
C VAL A 185 9.05 -14.69 -21.50
N SER A 186 9.37 -15.35 -20.39
CA SER A 186 10.68 -16.00 -20.22
C SER A 186 10.88 -17.12 -21.24
N PHE A 187 9.85 -17.93 -21.48
CA PHE A 187 9.90 -19.01 -22.48
C PHE A 187 10.02 -18.47 -23.90
N VAL A 188 9.28 -17.42 -24.26
CA VAL A 188 9.39 -16.81 -25.59
C VAL A 188 10.78 -16.18 -25.79
N SER A 189 11.30 -15.49 -24.78
CA SER A 189 12.63 -14.88 -24.83
C SER A 189 13.75 -15.92 -25.02
N THR A 190 13.69 -17.05 -24.31
CA THR A 190 14.70 -18.11 -24.45
C THR A 190 14.66 -18.79 -25.81
N PHE A 191 13.46 -19.02 -26.37
CA PHE A 191 13.33 -19.57 -27.72
C PHE A 191 13.82 -18.62 -28.81
N LEU A 192 13.54 -17.31 -28.69
CA LEU A 192 14.05 -16.31 -29.63
C LEU A 192 15.58 -16.21 -29.58
N LEU A 193 16.17 -16.17 -28.39
CA LEU A 193 17.63 -16.15 -28.23
C LEU A 193 18.28 -17.43 -28.74
N ALA A 194 17.70 -18.61 -28.47
CA ALA A 194 18.19 -19.87 -29.01
C ALA A 194 18.08 -19.92 -30.55
N GLY A 195 17.02 -19.34 -31.13
CA GLY A 195 16.87 -19.21 -32.58
C GLY A 195 17.93 -18.32 -33.21
N VAL A 196 18.24 -17.16 -32.60
CA VAL A 196 19.30 -16.24 -33.06
C VAL A 196 20.69 -16.87 -32.90
N VAL A 197 20.96 -17.52 -31.77
CA VAL A 197 22.24 -18.23 -31.58
C VAL A 197 22.35 -19.38 -32.57
N GLY A 198 21.28 -20.16 -32.77
CA GLY A 198 21.24 -21.24 -33.75
C GLY A 198 21.49 -20.75 -35.18
N SER A 199 20.88 -19.63 -35.60
CA SER A 199 21.08 -19.07 -36.93
C SER A 199 22.51 -18.54 -37.14
N VAL A 200 23.11 -17.92 -36.12
CA VAL A 200 24.53 -17.49 -36.14
C VAL A 200 25.48 -18.69 -36.19
N TRP A 201 25.19 -19.76 -35.48
CA TRP A 201 26.02 -20.98 -35.52
C TRP A 201 25.91 -21.71 -36.86
N LEU A 202 24.72 -21.73 -37.46
CA LEU A 202 24.50 -22.32 -38.78
C LEU A 202 25.14 -21.49 -39.90
N SER A 203 25.11 -20.16 -39.83
CA SER A 203 25.81 -19.30 -40.77
C SER A 203 27.34 -19.45 -40.64
N LYS A 204 27.85 -19.59 -39.41
CA LYS A 204 29.28 -19.79 -39.14
C LYS A 204 29.79 -21.18 -39.57
N LYS A 205 28.92 -22.21 -39.60
CA LYS A 205 29.26 -23.56 -40.11
C LYS A 205 29.31 -23.62 -41.64
N ARG A 206 28.69 -22.66 -42.34
CA ARG A 206 28.73 -22.57 -43.82
C ARG A 206 29.95 -21.82 -44.37
N SER A 207 30.74 -21.18 -43.51
CA SER A 207 31.98 -20.48 -43.84
C SER A 207 33.19 -21.18 -43.23
N LYS A 208 33.52 -22.38 -43.71
CA LYS A 208 34.82 -23.01 -43.48
C LYS A 208 35.34 -23.57 -44.81
N SER A 209 35.88 -22.65 -45.62
CA SER A 209 36.70 -22.90 -46.80
C SER A 209 37.77 -21.80 -46.82
N ASP A 210 39.01 -22.22 -46.54
CA ASP A 210 40.33 -21.66 -46.87
C ASP A 210 40.74 -20.21 -46.56
N THR A 211 41.78 -20.18 -45.69
CA THR A 211 43.03 -19.40 -45.75
C THR A 211 43.14 -18.02 -45.08
N ASP A 212 44.32 -17.88 -44.48
CA ASP A 212 44.84 -16.87 -43.58
C ASP A 212 45.00 -15.44 -44.14
N GLU A 213 45.14 -14.56 -43.16
CA GLU A 213 45.75 -13.22 -43.17
C GLU A 213 44.89 -11.96 -43.43
N ALA A 214 44.94 -11.13 -42.39
CA ALA A 214 44.91 -9.67 -42.36
C ALA A 214 43.56 -8.93 -42.49
N SER A 215 43.22 -8.32 -41.36
CA SER A 215 42.74 -6.94 -41.21
C SER A 215 41.30 -6.56 -41.61
N GLN A 216 40.75 -5.74 -40.70
CA GLN A 216 39.74 -4.69 -40.90
C GLN A 216 38.26 -5.09 -40.97
N ALA A 217 37.54 -4.47 -40.05
CA ALA A 217 36.09 -4.42 -39.96
C ALA A 217 35.47 -3.71 -41.18
N THR A 218 34.42 -4.32 -41.73
CA THR A 218 33.34 -3.76 -42.58
C THR A 218 32.16 -4.76 -42.47
N GLY A 219 30.93 -4.37 -42.09
CA GLY A 219 29.87 -3.82 -42.96
C GLY A 219 29.05 -5.00 -43.54
N GLU A 220 27.72 -5.04 -43.66
CA GLU A 220 26.59 -4.09 -43.68
C GLU A 220 25.31 -4.96 -43.38
N ASP A 221 24.09 -4.52 -43.07
CA ASP A 221 23.33 -3.46 -43.69
C ASP A 221 21.96 -3.32 -42.99
N PHE A 222 21.73 -2.20 -42.30
CA PHE A 222 20.41 -1.57 -42.21
C PHE A 222 20.64 -0.16 -42.72
N ASP A 223 20.50 0.02 -44.02
CA ASP A 223 20.54 1.27 -44.77
C ASP A 223 19.56 2.30 -44.20
N LEU A 224 19.98 2.97 -43.12
CA LEU A 224 19.52 4.31 -42.79
C LEU A 224 20.37 5.24 -43.66
N PRO A 225 19.78 6.09 -44.52
CA PRO A 225 20.56 7.09 -45.23
C PRO A 225 21.18 8.05 -44.20
N LEU A 226 22.44 7.78 -43.87
CA LEU A 226 23.30 8.67 -43.08
C LEU A 226 23.70 9.80 -44.01
N PHE A 227 23.02 10.95 -43.86
CA PHE A 227 23.42 12.16 -44.55
C PHE A 227 24.61 12.78 -43.81
N ASP A 228 25.68 13.07 -44.55
CA ASP A 228 26.78 13.86 -44.01
C ASP A 228 26.29 15.26 -43.60
N LEU A 229 26.97 15.83 -42.59
CA LEU A 229 26.64 17.15 -42.06
C LEU A 229 26.72 18.25 -43.14
N SER A 230 27.58 18.08 -44.15
CA SER A 230 27.66 18.97 -45.31
C SER A 230 26.36 18.98 -46.12
N THR A 231 25.78 17.80 -46.37
CA THR A 231 24.51 17.63 -47.08
C THR A 231 23.35 18.22 -46.27
N ILE A 232 23.33 18.00 -44.95
CA ILE A 232 22.31 18.58 -44.06
C ILE A 232 22.45 20.12 -44.00
N ALA A 233 23.68 20.62 -43.91
CA ALA A 233 23.96 22.04 -43.95
C ALA A 233 23.47 22.64 -45.27
N GLU A 234 23.81 22.04 -46.41
CA GLU A 234 23.35 22.54 -47.71
C GLU A 234 21.82 22.53 -47.85
N ALA A 235 21.16 21.43 -47.48
CA ALA A 235 19.70 21.30 -47.54
C ALA A 235 18.95 22.28 -46.62
N THR A 236 19.60 22.78 -45.58
CA THR A 236 19.08 23.80 -44.66
C THR A 236 19.59 25.22 -44.98
N ALA A 237 20.34 25.40 -46.08
CA ALA A 237 21.05 26.63 -46.43
C ALA A 237 21.95 27.13 -45.28
N ASN A 238 22.81 26.22 -44.82
CA ASN A 238 23.72 26.33 -43.68
C ASN A 238 23.02 26.79 -42.40
N PHE A 239 21.89 26.15 -42.06
CA PHE A 239 21.08 26.48 -40.89
C PHE A 239 20.63 27.95 -40.84
N SER A 240 20.30 28.52 -42.01
CA SER A 240 19.83 29.91 -42.09
C SER A 240 18.57 30.14 -41.27
N VAL A 241 18.47 31.32 -40.63
CA VAL A 241 17.29 31.69 -39.82
C VAL A 241 16.00 31.67 -40.64
N GLY A 242 16.07 31.95 -41.94
CA GLY A 242 14.90 31.90 -42.84
C GLY A 242 14.28 30.52 -42.99
N ASN A 243 15.02 29.44 -42.71
CA ASN A 243 14.52 28.07 -42.73
C ASN A 243 14.18 27.52 -41.33
N LYS A 244 14.30 28.33 -40.26
CA LYS A 244 13.98 27.90 -38.89
C LYS A 244 12.46 27.86 -38.68
N LEU A 245 11.96 26.72 -38.25
CA LEU A 245 10.54 26.51 -37.94
C LEU A 245 10.20 26.87 -36.48
N GLY A 246 11.16 26.73 -35.57
CA GLY A 246 10.97 27.05 -34.16
C GLY A 246 12.15 26.58 -33.30
N GLU A 247 12.12 26.92 -32.02
CA GLU A 247 13.08 26.44 -31.02
C GLU A 247 12.37 26.23 -29.67
N GLY A 248 12.70 25.12 -29.00
CA GLY A 248 12.16 24.76 -27.69
C GLY A 248 13.11 23.83 -26.96
N GLY A 249 12.60 23.04 -26.00
CA GLY A 249 13.42 22.13 -25.17
C GLY A 249 14.21 21.05 -25.92
N PHE A 250 13.93 20.85 -27.22
CA PHE A 250 14.66 19.94 -28.13
C PHE A 250 15.71 20.66 -29.01
N GLY A 251 15.90 21.97 -28.85
CA GLY A 251 16.75 22.80 -29.70
C GLY A 251 16.03 23.39 -30.92
N PRO A 252 16.76 24.07 -31.82
CA PRO A 252 16.19 24.69 -33.01
C PRO A 252 15.87 23.66 -34.09
N VAL A 253 14.69 23.78 -34.70
CA VAL A 253 14.22 22.92 -35.78
C VAL A 253 14.22 23.71 -37.09
N TYR A 254 14.82 23.13 -38.14
CA TYR A 254 14.92 23.73 -39.47
C TYR A 254 14.19 22.90 -40.51
N MET A 255 13.56 23.58 -41.47
CA MET A 255 12.97 22.96 -42.64
C MET A 255 14.06 22.65 -43.66
N MET A 256 14.13 21.37 -44.10
CA MET A 256 15.02 20.96 -45.18
C MET A 256 14.27 20.95 -46.52
N LYS A 257 14.93 21.38 -47.60
CA LYS A 257 14.43 21.18 -48.98
C LYS A 257 15.28 20.11 -49.65
N LEU A 258 14.71 18.91 -49.79
CA LEU A 258 15.34 17.83 -50.55
C LEU A 258 15.01 17.94 -52.05
N PRO A 259 15.89 17.49 -52.94
CA PRO A 259 15.58 17.34 -54.37
C PRO A 259 14.37 16.42 -54.56
N SER A 260 13.51 16.77 -55.51
CA SER A 260 12.11 16.38 -55.67
C SER A 260 11.84 14.93 -56.11
N SER A 261 12.34 13.91 -55.40
CA SER A 261 12.04 12.50 -55.72
C SER A 261 11.58 11.62 -54.54
N LEU A 262 11.24 12.19 -53.38
CA LEU A 262 10.71 11.43 -52.24
C LEU A 262 9.42 12.07 -51.71
N TRP A 263 8.36 12.03 -52.52
CA TRP A 263 6.99 12.29 -52.05
C TRP A 263 6.31 10.96 -51.73
N PHE A 264 5.68 10.93 -50.56
CA PHE A 264 4.90 9.84 -49.99
C PHE A 264 4.03 9.11 -51.02
N THR A 265 4.19 7.79 -51.13
CA THR A 265 3.14 6.91 -51.67
C THR A 265 2.58 6.04 -50.55
N SER A 266 1.29 6.26 -50.30
CA SER A 266 0.35 5.60 -49.40
C SER A 266 0.63 4.12 -49.05
N MET A 267 0.51 3.78 -47.77
CA MET A 267 0.17 2.42 -47.36
C MET A 267 -1.27 2.08 -47.80
N PRO A 268 -1.53 0.92 -48.42
CA PRO A 268 -2.88 0.43 -48.67
C PRO A 268 -3.50 -0.22 -47.42
N LYS A 269 -4.84 -0.30 -47.42
CA LYS A 269 -5.74 -0.80 -46.35
C LYS A 269 -5.38 -2.16 -45.79
#